data_AF-U4ULC1-F1
#
_entry.id   AF-U4ULC1-F1
#
_cell.length_a   1.000
_cell.length_b   1.000
_cell.length_c   1.000
_cell.angle_alpha   90.00
_cell.angle_beta   90.00
_cell.angle_gamma   90.00
#
_symmetry.space_group_name_H-M   'P 1'
#
loop_
_entity.id
_entity.type
_entity.pdbx_description
1 polymer ?
#
loop_
_entity_poly.entity_id
_entity_poly.type
_entity_poly.pdbx_seq_one_letter_code
_entity_poly.pdbx_strand_id
1 'polypeptide(L)'
;MLDKVFWVLLVGLLPFCSEFLADTDIEYPTLNPNSSYCFEYTWYGPEYDNNSRTNDTCDDFKDNTRAGDSIPCAPPLVISEDGTLPNVGWLWNNHRASVLCRKAENQACVTYTFWENGLIQNQTHMCARVRTKQAAAIPLDCFRQKNDGYEIELCVCKGGIGLSQMPCNSPAVSCSPFGTTTVLVFIGFLISWLQ
;
A
#
# COMPACT_ATOMS: atom_id res chain seq x y z
N MET A 1 -24.64 -42.08 -31.69
CA MET A 1 -23.33 -41.87 -32.34
C MET A 1 -23.31 -40.42 -32.78
N LEU A 2 -22.71 -39.54 -31.96
CA LEU A 2 -21.37 -38.95 -32.18
C LEU A 2 -21.42 -37.96 -33.36
N ASP A 3 -21.11 -36.66 -33.27
CA ASP A 3 -20.16 -35.91 -32.43
C ASP A 3 -20.34 -34.38 -32.64
N LYS A 4 -19.65 -33.60 -31.78
CA LYS A 4 -19.33 -32.14 -31.84
C LYS A 4 -20.38 -31.22 -31.16
N VAL A 5 -20.30 -30.81 -29.89
CA VAL A 5 -19.19 -30.39 -28.99
C VAL A 5 -18.41 -29.17 -29.48
N PHE A 6 -18.59 -28.05 -28.75
CA PHE A 6 -17.75 -26.84 -28.64
C PHE A 6 -17.59 -25.98 -29.92
N TRP A 7 -17.89 -24.68 -29.95
CA TRP A 7 -17.42 -23.62 -29.05
C TRP A 7 -18.40 -22.43 -29.03
N VAL A 8 -18.84 -22.02 -27.83
CA VAL A 8 -19.36 -20.67 -27.61
C VAL A 8 -18.14 -19.76 -27.47
N LEU A 9 -17.94 -18.86 -28.43
CA LEU A 9 -16.93 -17.81 -28.37
C LEU A 9 -17.27 -16.86 -27.21
N LEU A 10 -16.61 -17.07 -26.08
CA LEU A 10 -16.43 -16.08 -25.03
C LEU A 10 -15.61 -14.92 -25.62
N VAL A 11 -16.27 -13.91 -26.17
CA VAL A 11 -15.66 -12.60 -26.39
C VAL A 11 -15.51 -11.98 -25.00
N GLY A 12 -14.34 -12.22 -24.40
CA GLY A 12 -13.93 -11.60 -23.17
C GLY A 12 -13.91 -10.08 -23.33
N LEU A 13 -14.88 -9.40 -22.73
CA LEU A 13 -14.80 -8.00 -22.37
C LEU A 13 -13.75 -7.87 -21.26
N LEU A 14 -12.47 -7.86 -21.62
CA LEU A 14 -11.45 -7.25 -20.78
C LEU A 14 -11.61 -5.73 -20.93
N PRO A 15 -11.77 -4.96 -19.84
CA PRO A 15 -11.60 -3.53 -19.93
C PRO A 15 -10.14 -3.28 -20.33
N PHE A 16 -9.95 -2.75 -21.54
CA PHE A 16 -8.71 -2.10 -21.94
C PHE A 16 -8.48 -0.97 -20.94
N CYS A 17 -7.60 -1.20 -19.96
CA CYS A 17 -7.02 -0.12 -19.19
C CYS A 17 -6.03 0.54 -20.15
N SER A 18 -6.39 1.73 -20.65
CA SER A 18 -5.61 2.48 -21.62
C SER A 18 -4.16 2.62 -21.15
N GLU A 19 -3.23 2.41 -22.08
CA GLU A 19 -1.85 2.87 -21.92
C GLU A 19 -1.86 4.40 -21.93
N PHE A 20 -1.57 5.01 -20.79
CA PHE A 20 -1.28 6.44 -20.68
C PHE A 20 0.23 6.61 -20.65
N LEU A 21 0.72 7.57 -21.43
CA LEU A 21 2.13 7.83 -21.65
C LEU A 21 2.80 8.27 -20.34
N ALA A 22 3.81 7.52 -19.91
CA ALA A 22 4.65 7.90 -18.78
C ALA A 22 5.53 9.11 -19.15
N ASP A 23 5.52 10.09 -18.26
CA ASP A 23 6.33 11.30 -18.27
C ASP A 23 7.83 10.95 -18.29
N THR A 24 8.54 11.43 -19.32
CA THR A 24 9.98 11.25 -19.52
C THR A 24 10.69 12.46 -18.93
N ASP A 25 11.31 12.29 -17.75
CA ASP A 25 12.61 12.90 -17.38
C ASP A 25 12.93 12.75 -15.88
N ILE A 26 12.72 11.56 -15.31
CA ILE A 26 13.31 11.20 -14.01
C ILE A 26 14.08 9.89 -14.17
N GLU A 27 15.41 9.93 -14.01
CA GLU A 27 16.27 8.76 -14.04
C GLU A 27 16.07 7.97 -12.75
N TYR A 28 15.10 7.06 -12.77
CA TYR A 28 14.87 6.16 -11.65
C TYR A 28 15.90 5.03 -11.64
N PRO A 29 16.40 4.62 -10.46
CA PRO A 29 17.36 3.54 -10.36
C PRO A 29 16.75 2.23 -10.91
N THR A 30 17.52 1.52 -11.73
CA THR A 30 17.12 0.21 -12.23
C THR A 30 16.99 -0.77 -11.06
N LEU A 31 15.80 -1.36 -10.90
CA LEU A 31 15.53 -2.32 -9.82
C LEU A 31 16.19 -3.68 -10.10
N ASN A 32 16.85 -4.25 -9.09
CA ASN A 32 17.54 -5.53 -9.16
C ASN A 32 16.59 -6.68 -8.72
N PRO A 33 16.27 -7.64 -9.60
CA PRO A 33 15.32 -8.72 -9.29
C PRO A 33 15.78 -9.68 -8.19
N ASN A 34 17.06 -9.65 -7.78
CA ASN A 34 17.60 -10.47 -6.71
C ASN A 34 17.68 -9.73 -5.36
N SER A 35 17.30 -8.44 -5.31
CA SER A 35 17.28 -7.66 -4.08
C SER A 35 15.90 -7.71 -3.40
N SER A 36 15.88 -7.44 -2.09
CA SER A 36 14.64 -7.26 -1.34
C SER A 36 14.27 -5.78 -1.30
N TYR A 37 12.97 -5.48 -1.40
CA TYR A 37 12.45 -4.12 -1.45
C TYR A 37 11.36 -3.89 -0.41
N CYS A 38 11.19 -2.61 -0.04
CA CYS A 38 10.05 -2.09 0.71
C CYS A 38 9.51 -0.87 -0.02
N PHE A 39 8.25 -0.52 0.23
CA PHE A 39 7.78 0.81 -0.15
C PHE A 39 8.53 1.89 0.62
N GLU A 40 8.91 2.95 -0.08
CA GLU A 40 9.53 4.17 0.43
C GLU A 40 8.83 5.38 -0.20
N TYR A 41 7.96 6.02 0.58
CA TYR A 41 7.24 7.23 0.22
C TYR A 41 6.49 7.78 1.44
N THR A 42 6.04 9.03 1.38
CA THR A 42 5.20 9.64 2.42
C THR A 42 3.89 10.09 1.81
N TRP A 43 2.78 9.57 2.32
CA TRP A 43 1.46 10.09 2.00
C TRP A 43 1.22 11.38 2.79
N TYR A 44 0.93 12.47 2.08
CA TYR A 44 0.87 13.81 2.65
C TYR A 44 -0.26 13.95 3.69
N GLY A 45 -1.42 13.37 3.39
CA GLY A 45 -2.57 13.37 4.30
C GLY A 45 -3.89 13.67 3.61
N PRO A 46 -4.99 13.67 4.38
CA PRO A 46 -6.34 13.82 3.84
C PRO A 46 -6.70 15.25 3.43
N GLU A 47 -5.92 16.24 3.86
CA GLU A 47 -6.11 17.63 3.49
C GLU A 47 -5.65 17.94 2.05
N TYR A 48 -4.96 16.99 1.42
CA TYR A 48 -4.36 17.15 0.10
C TYR A 48 -4.99 16.17 -0.89
N ASP A 49 -5.41 16.70 -2.03
CA ASP A 49 -6.09 15.99 -3.11
C ASP A 49 -5.47 16.32 -4.49
N ASN A 50 -6.08 15.85 -5.58
CA ASN A 50 -5.61 16.14 -6.94
C ASN A 50 -5.59 17.65 -7.30
N ASN A 51 -6.34 18.48 -6.57
CA ASN A 51 -6.33 19.94 -6.74
C ASN A 51 -5.19 20.60 -5.96
N SER A 52 -4.67 19.89 -4.95
CA SER A 52 -3.61 20.31 -4.05
C SER A 52 -2.25 19.98 -4.67
N ARG A 53 -1.80 20.76 -5.66
CA ARG A 53 -0.44 20.61 -6.20
C ARG A 53 0.57 21.26 -5.27
N THR A 54 1.41 20.44 -4.65
CA THR A 54 2.57 20.91 -3.90
C THR A 54 3.87 20.29 -4.42
N ASN A 55 4.95 21.08 -4.45
CA ASN A 55 6.31 20.63 -4.75
C ASN A 55 7.15 20.59 -3.48
N ASP A 56 6.50 20.31 -2.36
CA ASP A 56 7.12 20.28 -1.05
C ASP A 56 8.15 19.16 -0.96
N THR A 57 9.20 19.45 -0.21
CA THR A 57 10.20 18.49 0.20
C THR A 57 9.81 17.86 1.54
N CYS A 58 10.56 16.85 1.96
CA CYS A 58 10.41 16.30 3.30
C CYS A 58 10.69 17.33 4.42
N ASP A 59 11.46 18.38 4.14
CA ASP A 59 11.73 19.43 5.12
C ASP A 59 10.49 20.34 5.25
N ASP A 60 9.89 20.73 4.12
CA ASP A 60 8.62 21.48 4.11
C ASP A 60 7.49 20.70 4.79
N PHE A 61 7.40 19.38 4.54
CA PHE A 61 6.43 18.51 5.20
C PHE A 61 6.58 18.50 6.72
N LYS A 62 7.82 18.48 7.24
CA LYS A 62 8.06 18.48 8.70
C LYS A 62 7.73 19.82 9.34
N ASP A 63 7.97 20.91 8.63
CA ASP A 63 7.64 22.26 9.11
C ASP A 63 6.12 22.49 9.11
N ASN A 64 5.41 21.95 8.13
CA ASN A 64 3.96 22.12 7.98
C ASN A 64 3.12 21.15 8.84
N THR A 65 3.67 19.99 9.21
CA THR A 65 2.97 19.03 10.06
C THR A 65 3.12 19.39 11.54
N ARG A 66 2.00 19.33 12.28
CA ARG A 66 1.92 19.69 13.73
C ARG A 66 2.84 18.89 14.66
N ALA A 67 3.56 17.91 14.15
CA ALA A 67 4.40 16.99 14.94
C ALA A 67 5.91 17.12 14.64
N GLY A 68 6.31 18.10 13.81
CA GLY A 68 7.69 18.55 13.67
C GLY A 68 8.70 17.45 13.32
N ASP A 69 9.95 17.62 13.74
CA ASP A 69 11.08 16.72 13.50
C ASP A 69 10.88 15.26 13.96
N SER A 70 9.81 14.98 14.72
CA SER A 70 9.52 13.64 15.25
C SER A 70 8.76 12.75 14.27
N ILE A 71 8.19 13.30 13.19
CA ILE A 71 7.55 12.49 12.14
C ILE A 71 8.58 12.13 11.05
N PRO A 72 8.72 10.84 10.73
CA PRO A 72 9.58 10.42 9.63
C PRO A 72 8.96 10.82 8.29
N CYS A 73 9.83 11.26 7.37
CA CYS A 73 9.46 11.52 5.98
C CYS A 73 10.45 10.82 5.06
N ALA A 74 9.91 10.16 4.04
CA ALA A 74 10.64 9.53 2.96
C ALA A 74 10.09 10.04 1.62
N PRO A 75 10.94 10.58 0.72
CA PRO A 75 10.50 10.97 -0.61
C PRO A 75 10.21 9.72 -1.47
N PRO A 76 9.31 9.83 -2.47
CA PRO A 76 8.53 11.01 -2.81
C PRO A 76 7.36 11.26 -1.85
N LEU A 77 6.90 12.52 -1.80
CA LEU A 77 5.61 12.85 -1.20
C LEU A 77 4.50 12.45 -2.19
N VAL A 78 3.51 11.72 -1.70
CA VAL A 78 2.40 11.18 -2.49
C VAL A 78 1.10 11.82 -2.02
N ILE A 79 0.33 12.32 -2.96
CA ILE A 79 -1.02 12.83 -2.75
C ILE A 79 -1.99 11.92 -3.50
N SER A 80 -3.05 11.50 -2.81
CA SER A 80 -4.12 10.71 -3.40
C SER A 80 -5.14 11.61 -4.06
N GLU A 81 -5.96 11.07 -4.97
CA GLU A 81 -6.93 11.87 -5.71
C GLU A 81 -8.02 12.47 -4.82
N ASP A 82 -8.39 11.78 -3.75
CA ASP A 82 -9.53 12.05 -2.88
C ASP A 82 -9.15 12.28 -1.41
N GLY A 83 -7.85 12.43 -1.11
CA GLY A 83 -7.37 12.55 0.27
C GLY A 83 -7.51 11.25 1.08
N THR A 84 -7.70 10.09 0.45
CA THR A 84 -7.63 8.79 1.14
C THR A 84 -6.23 8.19 1.08
N LEU A 85 -6.00 7.03 1.70
CA LEU A 85 -4.71 6.36 1.56
C LEU A 85 -4.42 6.02 0.09
N PRO A 86 -3.18 6.20 -0.39
CA PRO A 86 -2.85 5.98 -1.78
C PRO A 86 -2.99 4.50 -2.16
N ASN A 87 -3.44 4.25 -3.39
CA ASN A 87 -3.55 2.90 -3.92
C ASN A 87 -2.15 2.31 -4.19
N VAL A 88 -1.69 1.49 -3.27
CA VAL A 88 -0.38 0.81 -3.36
C VAL A 88 -0.24 -0.13 -4.55
N GLY A 89 -1.31 -0.75 -5.03
CA GLY A 89 -1.28 -1.56 -6.24
C GLY A 89 -1.01 -0.70 -7.47
N TRP A 90 -1.60 0.49 -7.53
CA TRP A 90 -1.33 1.46 -8.58
C TRP A 90 0.10 2.01 -8.48
N LEU A 91 0.57 2.37 -7.29
CA LEU A 91 1.96 2.79 -7.07
C LEU A 91 2.96 1.71 -7.48
N TRP A 92 2.68 0.44 -7.16
CA TRP A 92 3.49 -0.69 -7.58
C TRP A 92 3.55 -0.86 -9.10
N ASN A 93 2.41 -0.73 -9.79
CA ASN A 93 2.37 -0.96 -11.23
C ASN A 93 2.92 0.21 -12.06
N ASN A 94 2.77 1.45 -11.58
CA ASN A 94 3.08 2.65 -12.35
C ASN A 94 4.33 3.40 -11.86
N HIS A 95 4.69 3.25 -10.58
CA HIS A 95 5.71 4.06 -9.92
C HIS A 95 6.76 3.24 -9.14
N ARG A 96 6.86 1.91 -9.38
CA ARG A 96 7.78 1.04 -8.62
C ARG A 96 9.21 1.57 -8.46
N ALA A 97 9.75 2.23 -9.47
CA ALA A 97 11.15 2.64 -9.46
C ALA A 97 11.36 3.92 -8.61
N SER A 98 10.28 4.66 -8.34
CA SER A 98 10.30 5.89 -7.54
C SER A 98 9.88 5.68 -6.09
N VAL A 99 9.08 4.65 -5.80
CA VAL A 99 8.46 4.40 -4.48
C VAL A 99 9.03 3.19 -3.74
N LEU A 100 10.17 2.65 -4.19
CA LEU A 100 10.78 1.47 -3.57
C LEU A 100 12.19 1.77 -3.08
N CYS A 101 12.49 1.33 -1.86
CA CYS A 101 13.84 1.28 -1.31
C CYS A 101 14.39 -0.14 -1.36
N ARG A 102 15.69 -0.26 -1.67
CA ARG A 102 16.42 -1.53 -1.53
C ARG A 102 16.67 -1.78 -0.04
N LYS A 103 16.11 -2.87 0.48
CA LYS A 103 16.24 -3.28 1.88
C LYS A 103 17.61 -3.91 2.14
N ALA A 104 18.39 -3.33 3.06
CA ALA A 104 19.61 -3.96 3.58
C ALA A 104 19.28 -5.14 4.51
N GLU A 105 20.25 -6.02 4.76
CA GLU A 105 20.06 -7.24 5.58
C GLU A 105 19.53 -6.96 7.00
N ASN A 106 19.90 -5.81 7.59
CA ASN A 106 19.49 -5.42 8.93
C ASN A 106 18.33 -4.41 8.97
N GLN A 107 17.63 -4.22 7.85
CA GLN A 107 16.44 -3.39 7.74
C GLN A 107 15.18 -4.24 7.57
N ALA A 108 14.05 -3.65 7.97
CA ALA A 108 12.72 -4.15 7.71
C ALA A 108 11.88 -3.11 6.98
N CYS A 109 10.77 -3.57 6.41
CA CYS A 109 9.79 -2.67 5.84
C CYS A 109 8.94 -2.13 6.97
N VAL A 110 8.86 -0.81 7.06
CA VAL A 110 8.18 -0.12 8.14
C VAL A 110 7.13 0.81 7.57
N THR A 111 5.96 0.79 8.19
CA THR A 111 4.89 1.77 7.97
C THR A 111 4.71 2.54 9.27
N TYR A 112 4.91 3.85 9.21
CA TYR A 112 4.61 4.78 10.28
C TYR A 112 3.31 5.49 9.95
N THR A 113 2.31 5.36 10.82
CA THR A 113 0.99 5.99 10.64
C THR A 113 0.75 6.96 11.78
N PHE A 114 0.50 8.23 11.47
CA PHE A 114 0.15 9.24 12.46
C PHE A 114 -1.37 9.43 12.50
N TRP A 115 -1.93 9.31 13.70
CA TRP A 115 -3.35 9.43 13.98
C TRP A 115 -3.62 10.65 14.85
N GLU A 116 -4.56 11.49 14.45
CA GLU A 116 -5.09 12.58 15.26
C GLU A 116 -6.61 12.41 15.33
N ASN A 117 -7.17 12.41 16.55
CA ASN A 117 -8.61 12.20 16.80
C ASN A 117 -9.21 10.94 16.14
N GLY A 118 -8.43 9.87 16.00
CA GLY A 118 -8.87 8.62 15.38
C GLY A 118 -8.87 8.63 13.84
N LEU A 119 -8.38 9.69 13.22
CA LEU A 119 -8.21 9.82 11.77
C LEU A 119 -6.73 9.81 11.41
N ILE A 120 -6.37 9.11 10.34
CA ILE A 120 -5.00 9.10 9.82
C ILE A 120 -4.73 10.46 9.19
N GLN A 121 -3.71 11.16 9.67
CA GLN A 121 -3.28 12.44 9.11
C GLN A 121 -2.16 12.28 8.09
N ASN A 122 -1.27 11.30 8.27
CA ASN A 122 -0.23 10.98 7.30
C ASN A 122 0.26 9.54 7.50
N GLN A 123 0.98 9.04 6.49
CA GLN A 123 1.58 7.72 6.56
C GLN A 123 2.89 7.68 5.78
N THR A 124 3.96 7.24 6.45
CA THR A 124 5.29 7.11 5.84
C THR A 124 5.68 5.64 5.74
N HIS A 125 6.04 5.22 4.54
CA HIS A 125 6.60 3.91 4.22
C HIS A 125 8.11 4.06 4.05
N MET A 126 8.89 3.16 4.65
CA MET A 126 10.36 3.26 4.57
C MET A 126 11.08 1.94 4.85
N CYS A 127 12.35 1.87 4.42
CA CYS A 127 13.32 0.86 4.87
C CYS A 127 13.99 1.32 6.17
N ALA A 128 13.60 0.76 7.32
CA ALA A 128 14.14 1.19 8.61
C ALA A 128 14.75 0.04 9.43
N ARG A 129 15.70 0.39 10.30
CA ARG A 129 16.23 -0.50 11.33
C ARG A 129 15.36 -0.37 12.56
N VAL A 130 14.67 -1.44 12.92
CA VAL A 130 13.83 -1.46 14.12
C VAL A 130 14.61 -2.10 15.27
N ARG A 131 14.60 -1.45 16.42
CA ARG A 131 15.16 -1.98 17.67
C ARG A 131 14.10 -1.94 18.75
N THR A 132 13.94 -3.02 19.48
CA THR A 132 13.13 -3.04 20.70
C THR A 132 14.03 -3.20 21.91
N LYS A 133 13.55 -2.78 23.08
CA LYS A 133 14.33 -2.86 24.34
C LYS A 133 14.56 -4.30 24.79
N GLN A 134 13.76 -5.27 24.34
CA GLN A 134 13.79 -6.65 24.84
C GLN A 134 14.04 -7.74 23.78
N ALA A 135 14.14 -7.44 22.48
CA ALA A 135 14.32 -8.47 21.45
C ALA A 135 15.64 -8.34 20.67
N ALA A 136 16.31 -9.48 20.47
CA ALA A 136 17.47 -9.61 19.59
C ALA A 136 17.09 -9.64 18.09
N ALA A 137 15.82 -9.91 17.77
CA ALA A 137 15.29 -10.00 16.42
C ALA A 137 14.25 -8.90 16.14
N ILE A 138 14.14 -8.50 14.87
CA ILE A 138 13.14 -7.53 14.41
C ILE A 138 11.74 -8.14 14.60
N PRO A 139 10.86 -7.56 15.43
CA PRO A 139 9.50 -8.04 15.56
C PRO A 139 8.71 -7.78 14.28
N LEU A 140 7.91 -8.76 13.85
CA LEU A 140 6.98 -8.62 12.72
C LEU A 140 5.58 -8.34 13.28
N ASP A 141 5.36 -7.10 13.70
CA ASP A 141 4.13 -6.71 14.39
C ASP A 141 3.86 -5.21 14.22
N CYS A 142 2.67 -4.77 14.64
CA CYS A 142 2.28 -3.37 14.73
C CYS A 142 2.29 -2.89 16.18
N PHE A 143 3.00 -1.80 16.43
CA PHE A 143 3.13 -1.19 17.74
C PHE A 143 2.40 0.14 17.76
N ARG A 144 1.48 0.31 18.70
CA ARG A 144 0.74 1.56 18.88
C ARG A 144 1.21 2.26 20.14
N GLN A 145 1.53 3.54 20.01
CA GLN A 145 1.82 4.42 21.12
C GLN A 145 0.80 5.56 21.10
N LYS A 146 -0.01 5.63 22.16
CA LYS A 146 -0.93 6.73 22.39
C LYS A 146 -0.27 7.77 23.28
N ASN A 147 -0.22 9.00 22.79
CA ASN A 147 0.19 10.17 23.56
C ASN A 147 -1.04 11.07 23.77
N ASP A 148 -0.93 12.10 24.61
CA ASP A 148 -2.02 13.05 24.82
C ASP A 148 -2.27 13.86 23.56
N GLY A 149 -3.33 13.50 22.82
CA GLY A 149 -3.82 14.21 21.62
C GLY A 149 -3.56 13.50 20.29
N TYR A 150 -2.66 12.52 20.23
CA TYR A 150 -2.37 11.78 19.00
C TYR A 150 -1.93 10.33 19.29
N GLU A 151 -2.00 9.49 18.27
CA GLU A 151 -1.56 8.09 18.31
C GLU A 151 -0.61 7.82 17.15
N ILE A 152 0.47 7.10 17.43
CA ILE A 152 1.43 6.65 16.42
C ILE A 152 1.31 5.14 16.32
N GLU A 153 1.17 4.62 15.10
CA GLU A 153 1.26 3.21 14.80
C GLU A 153 2.50 2.92 13.95
N LEU A 154 3.30 1.95 14.38
CA LEU A 154 4.48 1.48 13.67
C LEU A 154 4.31 0.00 13.32
N CYS A 155 4.04 -0.30 12.05
CA CYS A 155 3.93 -1.67 11.55
C CYS A 155 5.24 -2.11 10.91
N VAL A 156 5.71 -3.31 11.26
CA VAL A 156 6.97 -3.86 10.79
C VAL A 156 6.71 -5.20 10.11
N CYS A 157 7.21 -5.37 8.90
CA CYS A 157 7.02 -6.61 8.16
C CYS A 157 8.27 -7.02 7.36
N LYS A 158 8.34 -8.29 6.99
CA LYS A 158 9.46 -8.86 6.24
C LYS A 158 9.21 -8.67 4.75
N GLY A 159 9.88 -7.68 4.16
CA GLY A 159 9.80 -7.45 2.70
C GLY A 159 10.17 -8.70 1.89
N GLY A 160 9.50 -8.87 0.75
CA GLY A 160 9.73 -9.96 -0.20
C GLY A 160 11.08 -9.86 -0.90
N ILE A 161 11.52 -10.96 -1.52
CA ILE A 161 12.72 -11.00 -2.37
C ILE A 161 12.26 -10.83 -3.82
N GLY A 162 12.93 -9.95 -4.54
CA GLY A 162 12.69 -9.67 -5.94
C GLY A 162 11.48 -8.77 -6.20
N LEU A 163 11.04 -8.77 -7.46
CA LEU A 163 10.01 -7.88 -7.99
C LEU A 163 8.74 -8.62 -8.43
N SER A 164 8.63 -9.91 -8.09
CA SER A 164 7.45 -10.72 -8.44
C SER A 164 6.32 -10.60 -7.41
N GLN A 165 6.61 -10.04 -6.23
CA GLN A 165 5.65 -9.87 -5.15
C GLN A 165 5.75 -8.45 -4.60
N MET A 166 4.60 -7.81 -4.39
CA MET A 166 4.51 -6.49 -3.78
C MET A 166 4.98 -6.55 -2.31
N PRO A 167 5.74 -5.55 -1.82
CA PRO A 167 6.18 -5.51 -0.43
C PRO A 167 5.03 -5.48 0.58
N CYS A 168 5.26 -6.06 1.76
CA CYS A 168 4.26 -6.25 2.80
C CYS A 168 3.88 -4.97 3.57
N ASN A 169 4.66 -3.89 3.46
CA ASN A 169 4.36 -2.65 4.17
C ASN A 169 3.28 -1.83 3.46
N SER A 170 2.66 -2.36 2.41
CA SER A 170 1.37 -1.84 1.94
C SER A 170 0.33 -1.89 3.07
N PRO A 171 -0.56 -0.90 3.21
CA PRO A 171 -1.78 -1.10 3.97
C PRO A 171 -2.42 -2.38 3.44
N ALA A 172 -2.64 -3.35 4.33
CA ALA A 172 -3.30 -4.58 3.93
C ALA A 172 -4.66 -4.18 3.38
N VAL A 173 -4.82 -4.23 2.06
CA VAL A 173 -6.15 -4.36 1.48
C VAL A 173 -6.63 -5.68 2.05
N SER A 174 -7.46 -5.62 3.08
CA SER A 174 -8.17 -6.78 3.58
C SER A 174 -9.13 -7.19 2.46
N CYS A 175 -8.62 -7.87 1.44
CA CYS A 175 -9.43 -8.68 0.56
C CYS A 175 -9.87 -9.88 1.40
N SER A 176 -10.90 -9.68 2.23
CA SER A 176 -11.65 -10.80 2.78
C SER A 176 -12.22 -11.57 1.57
N PRO A 177 -11.88 -12.85 1.38
CA PRO A 177 -12.53 -13.66 0.36
C PRO A 177 -13.93 -14.13 0.81
N PHE A 178 -14.43 -13.67 1.96
CA PHE A 178 -15.70 -14.12 2.52
C PHE A 178 -16.79 -13.06 2.33
N GLY A 179 -17.43 -13.07 1.16
CA GLY A 179 -18.56 -12.18 0.88
C GLY A 179 -19.55 -12.64 -0.18
N THR A 180 -19.42 -13.82 -0.79
CA THR A 180 -20.32 -14.22 -1.92
C THR A 180 -20.76 -15.68 -1.97
N THR A 181 -20.68 -16.47 -0.87
CA THR A 181 -21.16 -17.86 -0.88
C THR A 181 -22.45 -18.15 -0.10
N THR A 182 -23.06 -17.18 0.57
CA THR A 182 -24.28 -17.41 1.37
C THR A 182 -25.61 -17.15 0.66
N VAL A 183 -25.64 -16.66 -0.58
CA VAL A 183 -26.91 -16.39 -1.29
C VAL A 183 -27.46 -17.62 -2.02
N LEU A 184 -26.61 -18.56 -2.46
CA LEU A 184 -27.06 -19.72 -3.25
C LEU A 184 -27.72 -20.83 -2.43
N VAL A 185 -27.50 -20.89 -1.10
CA VAL A 185 -28.11 -21.91 -0.24
C VAL A 185 -29.59 -21.61 0.03
N PHE A 186 -29.99 -20.33 0.09
CA PHE A 186 -31.39 -19.96 0.34
C PHE A 186 -32.30 -20.19 -0.86
N ILE A 187 -31.79 -20.06 -2.09
CA ILE A 187 -32.57 -20.36 -3.31
C ILE A 187 -32.80 -21.88 -3.42
N GLY A 188 -31.81 -22.70 -3.08
CA GLY A 188 -31.96 -24.15 -3.04
C GLY A 188 -32.99 -24.63 -2.02
N PHE A 189 -33.03 -24.00 -0.83
CA PHE A 189 -34.04 -24.30 0.19
C PHE A 189 -35.45 -23.83 -0.20
N LEU A 190 -35.61 -22.74 -0.94
CA LEU A 190 -36.94 -22.29 -1.39
C LEU A 190 -37.51 -23.16 -2.53
N ILE A 191 -36.67 -23.72 -3.40
CA ILE A 191 -37.10 -24.58 -4.50
C ILE A 191 -37.57 -25.95 -3.98
N SER A 192 -36.99 -26.47 -2.88
CA SER A 192 -37.41 -27.75 -2.29
C SER A 192 -38.76 -27.72 -1.55
N TRP A 193 -39.36 -26.53 -1.34
CA TRP A 193 -40.72 -26.39 -0.77
C TRP A 193 -41.80 -26.19 -1.85
N LEU A 194 -41.43 -26.13 -3.14
CA LEU A 194 -42.33 -25.87 -4.27
C LEU A 194 -42.50 -27.06 -5.23
N GLN A 195 -42.03 -28.26 -4.85
CA GLN A 195 -42.35 -29.54 -5.51
C GLN A 195 -42.96 -30.50 -4.51
#